data_AF-E3CYM1-F1
#
_entry.id   AF-E3CYM1-F1
#
_cell.length_a   1.000
_cell.length_b   1.000
_cell.length_c   1.000
_cell.angle_alpha   90.00
_cell.angle_beta   90.00
_cell.angle_gamma   90.00
#
_symmetry.space_group_name_H-M   'P 1'
#
loop_
_entity.id
_entity.type
_entity.pdbx_description
1 polymer ?
#
loop_
_entity_poly.entity_id
_entity_poly.type
_entity_poly.pdbx_seq_one_letter_code
_entity_poly.pdbx_strand_id
1 'polypeptide(L)'
;MERTKTEDRIRRCSQNAERLVASLSTLADRIDAARRGGNAELLEHYQKEFDQASLKFMGNVEAILDDYYVLKGKKRSRLANEPLDRDELVRLQRTVQTLVLSAPAAVPSGALDVVAADTEEILREPPFAPPLVKPGKGPKVDLRG
;
A
#
# COMPACT_ATOMS: atom_id res chain seq x y z
N MET A 1 0.48 -30.71 11.89
CA MET A 1 0.04 -29.42 12.48
C MET A 1 0.89 -28.22 12.09
N GLU A 2 2.20 -28.36 11.83
CA GLU A 2 3.02 -27.21 11.38
C GLU A 2 2.69 -26.75 9.95
N ARG A 3 2.51 -27.68 9.02
CA ARG A 3 2.22 -27.37 7.62
C ARG A 3 1.00 -26.46 7.43
N THR A 4 -0.11 -26.75 8.11
CA THR A 4 -1.34 -25.95 8.04
C THR A 4 -1.12 -24.53 8.60
N LYS A 5 -0.32 -24.39 9.68
CA LYS A 5 0.03 -23.08 10.23
C LYS A 5 0.87 -22.24 9.25
N THR A 6 1.79 -22.87 8.54
CA THR A 6 2.61 -22.22 7.49
C THR A 6 1.75 -21.79 6.31
N GLU A 7 0.85 -22.66 5.84
CA GLU A 7 -0.09 -22.36 4.76
C GLU A 7 -1.03 -21.18 5.10
N ASP A 8 -1.55 -21.13 6.34
CA ASP A 8 -2.37 -20.03 6.84
C ASP A 8 -1.58 -18.71 6.94
N ARG A 9 -0.29 -18.78 7.32
CA ARG A 9 0.58 -17.60 7.39
C ARG A 9 0.86 -17.05 5.99
N ILE A 10 1.18 -17.90 5.01
CA ILE A 10 1.31 -17.50 3.60
C ILE A 10 0.03 -16.80 3.13
N ARG A 11 -1.15 -17.35 3.45
CA ARG A 11 -2.43 -16.74 3.06
C ARG A 11 -2.59 -15.33 3.63
N ARG A 12 -2.41 -15.15 4.94
CA ARG A 12 -2.53 -13.83 5.59
C ARG A 12 -1.52 -12.83 5.03
N CYS A 13 -0.26 -13.23 4.88
CA CYS A 13 0.77 -12.37 4.32
C CYS A 13 0.47 -11.99 2.86
N SER A 14 -0.08 -12.91 2.07
CA SER A 14 -0.47 -12.64 0.68
C SER A 14 -1.61 -11.62 0.59
N GLN A 15 -2.64 -11.76 1.42
CA GLN A 15 -3.76 -10.81 1.50
C GLN A 15 -3.30 -9.42 1.99
N ASN A 16 -2.39 -9.38 2.96
CA ASN A 16 -1.80 -8.13 3.44
C ASN A 16 -0.94 -7.45 2.37
N ALA A 17 -0.12 -8.23 1.65
CA ALA A 17 0.70 -7.72 0.56
C ALA A 17 -0.17 -7.14 -0.57
N GLU A 18 -1.26 -7.81 -0.94
CA GLU A 18 -2.21 -7.32 -1.96
C GLU A 18 -2.85 -5.99 -1.56
N ARG A 19 -3.29 -5.84 -0.30
CA ARG A 19 -3.81 -4.56 0.22
C ARG A 19 -2.75 -3.45 0.19
N LEU A 20 -1.51 -3.78 0.52
CA LEU A 20 -0.39 -2.83 0.49
C LEU A 20 -0.06 -2.39 -0.94
N VAL A 21 -0.21 -3.26 -1.96
CA VAL A 21 -0.03 -2.87 -3.37
C VAL A 21 -1.03 -1.77 -3.76
N ALA A 22 -2.30 -1.91 -3.39
CA ALA A 22 -3.31 -0.88 -3.65
C ALA A 22 -2.99 0.45 -2.94
N SER A 23 -2.54 0.36 -1.69
CA SER A 23 -2.11 1.54 -0.92
C SER A 23 -0.88 2.22 -1.53
N LEU A 24 0.11 1.45 -1.98
CA LEU A 24 1.32 1.95 -2.64
C LEU A 24 0.99 2.63 -3.97
N SER A 25 0.11 2.04 -4.78
CA SER A 25 -0.36 2.67 -6.01
C SER A 25 -1.00 4.03 -5.75
N THR A 26 -1.88 4.11 -4.73
CA THR A 26 -2.55 5.36 -4.35
C THR A 26 -1.55 6.41 -3.85
N LEU A 27 -0.56 5.99 -3.06
CA LEU A 27 0.50 6.89 -2.55
C LEU A 27 1.40 7.39 -3.68
N ALA A 28 1.72 6.55 -4.67
CA ALA A 28 2.47 6.98 -5.86
C ALA A 28 1.72 8.07 -6.64
N ASP A 29 0.41 7.91 -6.85
CA ASP A 29 -0.41 8.93 -7.52
C ASP A 29 -0.44 10.25 -6.73
N ARG A 30 -0.52 10.18 -5.39
CA ARG A 30 -0.49 11.35 -4.50
C ARG A 30 0.87 12.05 -4.50
N ILE A 31 1.97 11.29 -4.53
CA ILE A 31 3.33 11.82 -4.69
C ILE A 31 3.46 12.58 -6.01
N ASP A 32 2.98 12.01 -7.11
CA ASP A 32 3.02 12.65 -8.42
C ASP A 32 2.13 13.91 -8.48
N ALA A 33 0.99 13.91 -7.80
CA ALA A 33 0.14 15.10 -7.66
C ALA A 33 0.84 16.19 -6.82
N ALA A 34 1.40 15.85 -5.67
CA ALA A 34 2.11 16.79 -4.80
C ALA A 34 3.35 17.40 -5.50
N ARG A 35 4.10 16.57 -6.23
CA ARG A 35 5.26 17.00 -7.04
C ARG A 35 4.84 17.98 -8.13
N ARG A 36 3.77 17.69 -8.88
CA ARG A 36 3.24 18.60 -9.93
C ARG A 36 2.70 19.90 -9.35
N GLY A 37 2.11 19.85 -8.16
CA GLY A 37 1.59 21.01 -7.44
C GLY A 37 2.64 21.85 -6.72
N GLY A 38 3.91 21.42 -6.68
CA GLY A 38 5.00 22.12 -5.99
C GLY A 38 4.84 22.17 -4.46
N ASN A 39 4.03 21.28 -3.87
CA ASN A 39 3.81 21.24 -2.42
C ASN A 39 4.83 20.29 -1.77
N ALA A 40 5.92 20.87 -1.25
CA ALA A 40 7.02 20.12 -0.65
C ALA A 40 6.62 19.37 0.64
N GLU A 41 5.75 19.96 1.47
CA GLU A 41 5.30 19.33 2.72
C GLU A 41 4.46 18.07 2.46
N LEU A 42 3.51 18.15 1.51
CA LEU A 42 2.72 16.98 1.12
C LEU A 42 3.58 15.93 0.41
N LEU A 43 4.54 16.35 -0.40
CA LEU A 43 5.47 15.44 -1.06
C LEU A 43 6.29 14.64 -0.04
N GLU A 44 6.88 15.30 0.95
CA GLU A 44 7.64 14.64 2.02
C GLU A 44 6.75 13.70 2.84
N HIS A 45 5.54 14.16 3.19
CA HIS A 45 4.57 13.35 3.93
C HIS A 45 4.21 12.06 3.17
N TYR A 46 3.78 12.16 1.92
CA TYR A 46 3.40 10.98 1.13
C TYR A 46 4.59 10.07 0.81
N GLN A 47 5.79 10.62 0.62
CA GLN A 47 7.00 9.82 0.44
C GLN A 47 7.29 8.98 1.69
N LYS A 48 7.18 9.57 2.88
CA LYS A 48 7.37 8.85 4.15
C LYS A 48 6.34 7.74 4.34
N GLU A 49 5.07 7.99 4.01
CA GLU A 49 4.04 6.96 4.04
C GLU A 49 4.31 5.83 3.04
N PHE A 50 4.74 6.19 1.83
CA PHE A 50 5.10 5.23 0.77
C PHE A 50 6.26 4.33 1.22
N ASP A 51 7.30 4.89 1.83
CA ASP A 51 8.45 4.12 2.32
C ASP A 51 8.03 3.15 3.44
N GLN A 52 7.18 3.60 4.37
CA GLN A 52 6.64 2.74 5.44
C GLN A 52 5.77 1.60 4.89
N ALA A 53 4.90 1.89 3.93
CA ALA A 53 4.08 0.88 3.28
C ALA A 53 4.95 -0.11 2.47
N SER A 54 6.02 0.37 1.84
CA SER A 54 6.97 -0.44 1.07
C SER A 54 7.73 -1.41 1.97
N LEU A 55 8.20 -0.96 3.13
CA LEU A 55 8.86 -1.82 4.12
C LEU A 55 7.91 -2.93 4.62
N LYS A 56 6.66 -2.59 4.92
CA LYS A 56 5.63 -3.58 5.32
C LYS A 56 5.35 -4.57 4.20
N PHE A 57 5.30 -4.11 2.95
CA PHE A 57 5.08 -4.97 1.78
C PHE A 57 6.23 -5.97 1.63
N MET A 58 7.48 -5.50 1.64
CA MET A 58 8.67 -6.35 1.56
C MET A 58 8.69 -7.39 2.68
N GLY A 59 8.38 -7.00 3.92
CA GLY A 59 8.33 -7.95 5.04
C GLY A 59 7.28 -9.06 4.85
N ASN A 60 6.13 -8.76 4.23
CA ASN A 60 5.14 -9.79 3.90
C ASN A 60 5.65 -10.71 2.78
N VAL A 61 6.32 -10.17 1.76
CA VAL A 61 6.91 -10.96 0.67
C VAL A 61 8.02 -11.89 1.19
N GLU A 62 8.90 -11.39 2.06
CA GLU A 62 9.95 -12.19 2.69
C GLU A 62 9.38 -13.31 3.55
N ALA A 63 8.33 -13.03 4.34
CA ALA A 63 7.66 -14.06 5.13
C ALA A 63 7.03 -15.16 4.24
N ILE A 64 6.40 -14.77 3.12
CA ILE A 64 5.86 -15.72 2.14
C ILE A 64 6.97 -16.60 1.57
N LEU A 65 8.11 -16.00 1.23
CA LEU A 65 9.27 -16.73 0.71
C LEU A 65 9.82 -17.73 1.73
N ASP A 66 10.05 -17.29 2.96
CA ASP A 66 10.56 -18.15 4.01
C ASP A 66 9.63 -19.34 4.26
N ASP A 67 8.32 -19.08 4.32
CA ASP A 67 7.29 -20.11 4.48
C ASP A 67 7.21 -21.07 3.29
N TYR A 68 7.38 -20.55 2.07
CA TYR A 68 7.43 -21.38 0.88
C TYR A 68 8.61 -22.38 0.93
N TYR A 69 9.80 -21.93 1.35
CA TYR A 69 10.95 -22.83 1.51
C TYR A 69 10.73 -23.85 2.62
N VAL A 70 10.09 -23.45 3.73
CA VAL A 70 9.65 -24.39 4.80
C VAL A 70 8.72 -25.46 4.24
N LEU A 71 7.71 -25.09 3.43
CA LEU A 71 6.80 -26.05 2.80
C LEU A 71 7.51 -27.00 1.82
N LYS A 72 8.60 -26.56 1.19
CA LYS A 72 9.43 -27.41 0.31
C LYS A 72 10.40 -28.30 1.08
N GLY A 73 10.49 -28.18 2.40
CA GLY A 73 11.49 -28.88 3.21
C GLY A 73 12.92 -28.48 2.85
N LYS A 74 13.11 -27.28 2.28
CA LYS A 74 14.40 -26.76 1.84
C LYS A 74 14.79 -25.57 2.70
N LYS A 75 16.09 -25.37 2.92
CA LYS A 75 16.57 -24.09 3.45
C LYS A 75 16.66 -23.09 2.30
N ARG A 76 16.12 -21.89 2.52
CA ARG A 76 16.36 -20.75 1.63
C ARG A 76 17.87 -20.46 1.61
N SER A 77 18.47 -20.34 0.43
CA SER A 77 19.83 -19.81 0.30
C SER A 77 19.82 -18.38 0.85
N ARG A 78 20.55 -18.14 1.94
CA ARG A 78 20.61 -16.83 2.62
C ARG A 78 21.49 -15.81 1.90
N LEU A 79 21.90 -16.08 0.66
CA LEU A 79 22.48 -15.06 -0.20
C LEU A 79 21.37 -14.05 -0.48
N ALA A 80 21.27 -13.04 0.38
CA ALA A 80 20.14 -12.12 0.51
C ALA A 80 19.82 -11.29 -0.74
N ASN A 81 20.56 -11.46 -1.83
CA ASN A 81 20.43 -10.72 -3.08
C ASN A 81 20.45 -11.62 -4.31
N GLU A 82 20.39 -12.95 -4.17
CA GLU A 82 20.29 -13.81 -5.34
C GLU A 82 18.85 -13.78 -5.86
N PRO A 83 18.61 -13.29 -7.09
CA PRO A 83 17.27 -13.24 -7.65
C PRO A 83 16.74 -14.67 -7.77
N LEU A 84 15.47 -14.87 -7.39
CA LEU A 84 14.80 -16.15 -7.61
C LEU A 84 14.77 -16.46 -9.10
N ASP A 85 15.11 -17.70 -9.46
CA ASP A 85 14.95 -18.18 -10.82
C ASP A 85 13.49 -18.04 -11.28
N ARG A 86 13.29 -17.77 -12.56
CA ARG A 86 11.95 -17.61 -13.15
C ARG A 86 11.03 -18.77 -12.80
N ASP A 87 11.54 -20.00 -12.87
CA ASP A 87 10.76 -21.21 -12.54
C ASP A 87 10.40 -21.28 -11.05
N GLU A 88 11.26 -20.77 -10.17
CA GLU A 88 10.97 -20.68 -8.74
C GLU A 88 9.89 -19.64 -8.45
N LEU A 89 9.95 -18.48 -9.11
CA LEU A 89 8.91 -17.46 -9.03
C LEU A 89 7.56 -17.98 -9.50
N VAL A 90 7.51 -18.71 -10.63
CA VAL A 90 6.26 -19.32 -11.13
C VAL A 90 5.72 -20.35 -10.14
N ARG A 91 6.58 -21.19 -9.54
CA ARG A 91 6.15 -22.17 -8.54
C ARG A 91 5.63 -21.52 -7.25
N LEU A 92 6.30 -20.46 -6.79
CA LEU A 92 5.86 -19.64 -5.67
C LEU A 92 4.49 -19.03 -5.94
N GLN A 93 4.35 -18.35 -7.08
CA GLN A 93 3.10 -17.73 -7.52
C GLN A 93 1.94 -18.74 -7.54
N ARG A 94 2.15 -19.92 -8.15
CA ARG A 94 1.12 -20.98 -8.17
C ARG A 94 0.77 -21.46 -6.77
N THR A 95 1.77 -21.63 -5.90
CA THR A 95 1.54 -22.08 -4.52
C THR A 95 0.70 -21.06 -3.74
N VAL A 96 1.05 -19.78 -3.83
CA VAL A 96 0.28 -18.68 -3.23
C VAL A 96 -1.14 -18.66 -3.78
N GLN A 97 -1.32 -18.72 -5.11
CA GLN A 97 -2.63 -18.74 -5.74
C GLN A 97 -3.47 -19.93 -5.26
N THR A 98 -2.91 -21.13 -5.23
CA THR A 98 -3.61 -22.31 -4.71
C THR A 98 -4.02 -22.12 -3.26
N LEU A 99 -3.14 -21.61 -2.39
CA LEU A 99 -3.45 -21.43 -0.97
C LEU A 99 -4.48 -20.33 -0.69
N VAL A 100 -4.53 -19.30 -1.53
CA VAL A 100 -5.52 -18.21 -1.45
C VAL A 100 -6.86 -18.67 -2.03
N LEU A 101 -6.87 -19.37 -3.17
CA LEU A 101 -8.09 -19.80 -3.87
C LEU A 101 -8.71 -21.09 -3.32
N SER A 102 -7.92 -21.98 -2.70
CA SER A 102 -8.42 -23.22 -2.09
C SER A 102 -8.97 -23.01 -0.68
N ALA A 103 -8.99 -21.76 -0.19
CA ALA A 103 -9.65 -21.44 1.05
C ALA A 103 -11.17 -21.55 0.85
N PRO A 104 -11.92 -22.36 1.63
CA PRO A 104 -13.35 -22.10 1.76
C PRO A 104 -13.50 -20.65 2.21
N ALA A 105 -14.43 -19.90 1.62
CA ALA A 105 -14.70 -18.52 1.97
C ALA A 105 -14.83 -18.42 3.50
N ALA A 106 -13.75 -17.99 4.15
CA ALA A 106 -13.76 -17.77 5.59
C ALA A 106 -14.58 -16.51 5.76
N VAL A 107 -15.86 -16.69 6.08
CA VAL A 107 -16.68 -15.64 6.66
C VAL A 107 -15.85 -15.08 7.82
N PRO A 108 -15.49 -13.78 7.83
CA PRO A 108 -14.68 -13.23 8.89
C PRO A 108 -15.53 -13.21 10.17
N SER A 109 -15.47 -14.29 10.94
CA SER A 109 -15.98 -14.35 12.30
C SER A 109 -14.90 -13.78 13.22
N GLY A 110 -15.06 -12.52 13.62
CA GLY A 110 -14.33 -11.93 14.75
C GLY A 110 -13.09 -11.07 14.43
N ALA A 111 -13.23 -10.02 13.61
CA ALA A 111 -12.33 -8.87 13.66
C ALA A 111 -13.13 -7.55 13.76
N LEU A 112 -14.08 -7.54 14.69
CA LEU A 112 -14.39 -6.35 15.49
C LEU A 112 -13.37 -6.37 16.65
N ASP A 113 -12.88 -5.20 17.05
CA ASP A 113 -11.81 -4.95 18.03
C ASP A 113 -10.37 -5.19 17.55
N VAL A 114 -9.81 -4.20 16.84
CA VAL A 114 -8.66 -3.37 17.29
C VAL A 114 -8.47 -2.30 16.20
N VAL A 115 -9.10 -1.14 16.40
CA VAL A 115 -8.58 0.25 16.28
C VAL A 115 -9.83 1.15 16.39
N ALA A 116 -10.36 1.26 17.61
CA ALA A 116 -11.30 2.28 18.00
C ALA A 116 -10.66 3.05 19.16
N ALA A 117 -9.68 3.90 18.83
CA ALA A 117 -9.22 5.03 19.61
C ALA A 117 -8.26 5.82 18.69
N ASP A 118 -8.50 7.13 18.54
CA ASP A 118 -7.70 8.09 17.76
C ASP A 118 -7.90 8.16 16.24
N THR A 119 -9.16 8.19 15.78
CA THR A 119 -9.45 8.84 14.48
C THR A 119 -10.78 9.58 14.47
N GLU A 120 -11.13 10.22 15.59
CA GLU A 120 -12.18 11.24 15.68
C GLU A 120 -11.56 12.64 15.56
N GLU A 121 -10.72 12.86 14.56
CA GLU A 121 -10.37 14.19 14.06
C GLU A 121 -9.84 14.02 12.64
N ILE A 122 -10.06 14.99 11.74
CA ILE A 122 -9.73 14.92 10.30
C ILE A 122 -10.81 14.26 9.41
N LEU A 123 -12.07 14.61 9.60
CA LEU A 123 -13.09 14.59 8.53
C LEU A 123 -13.97 15.85 8.58
N ARG A 124 -13.32 17.01 8.60
CA ARG A 124 -13.93 18.29 8.20
C ARG A 124 -13.00 19.01 7.24
N GLU A 125 -12.97 18.54 6.00
CA GLU A 125 -12.59 19.42 4.89
C GLU A 125 -13.67 20.52 4.80
N PRO A 126 -13.33 21.81 4.83
CA PRO A 126 -14.25 22.82 4.32
C PRO A 126 -14.34 22.63 2.79
N PRO A 127 -15.52 22.79 2.18
CA PRO A 127 -15.62 22.74 0.73
C PRO A 127 -14.68 23.78 0.14
N PHE A 128 -13.80 23.34 -0.77
CA PHE A 128 -12.90 24.20 -1.53
C PHE A 128 -13.75 25.22 -2.32
N ALA A 129 -13.92 26.41 -1.75
CA ALA A 129 -14.50 27.55 -2.46
C ALA A 129 -13.39 28.14 -3.33
N PRO A 130 -13.54 28.20 -4.67
CA PRO A 130 -12.60 28.94 -5.49
C PRO A 130 -12.61 30.42 -5.06
N PRO A 131 -11.46 31.11 -5.08
CA PRO A 131 -11.42 32.52 -4.70
C PRO A 131 -12.33 33.33 -5.63
N LEU A 132 -13.34 33.97 -5.05
CA LEU A 132 -14.10 35.03 -5.71
C LEU A 132 -13.12 36.14 -6.09
N VAL A 133 -12.75 36.17 -7.37
CA VAL A 133 -12.06 37.31 -7.97
C VAL A 133 -12.99 38.51 -7.80
N LYS A 134 -12.71 39.37 -6.83
CA LYS A 134 -13.35 40.69 -6.74
C LYS A 134 -13.04 41.41 -8.06
N PRO A 135 -14.02 42.01 -8.76
CA PRO A 135 -13.70 42.88 -9.87
C PRO A 135 -12.95 44.08 -9.31
N GLY A 136 -11.63 44.04 -9.43
CA GLY A 136 -10.78 45.20 -9.18
C GLY A 136 -11.24 46.32 -10.11
N LYS A 137 -11.59 47.46 -9.52
CA LYS A 137 -11.71 48.74 -10.22
C LYS A 137 -10.48 48.88 -11.13
N GLY A 138 -10.68 48.70 -12.43
CA GLY A 138 -9.68 49.06 -13.41
C GLY A 138 -9.34 50.54 -13.28
N PRO A 139 -8.09 50.95 -13.58
CA PRO A 139 -7.76 52.36 -13.66
C PRO A 139 -8.64 53.01 -14.74
N LYS A 140 -9.31 54.12 -14.39
CA LYS A 140 -9.97 54.98 -15.39
C LYS A 140 -8.88 55.54 -16.29
N VAL A 141 -8.81 55.04 -17.51
CA VAL A 141 -8.01 55.67 -18.57
C VAL A 141 -8.87 56.81 -19.11
N ASP A 142 -8.49 58.05 -18.79
CA ASP A 142 -9.07 59.24 -19.40
C ASP A 142 -8.61 59.28 -20.87
N LEU A 143 -9.51 58.90 -21.78
CA LEU A 143 -9.35 59.18 -23.20
C LEU A 143 -9.95 60.56 -23.47
N ARG A 144 -9.16 61.60 -23.25
CA ARG A 144 -9.37 62.89 -23.90
C ARG A 144 -8.27 63.10 -24.94
N GLY A 145 -8.71 63.24 -26.19
CA GLY A 145 -7.96 63.91 -27.23
C GLY A 145 -7.96 65.43 -27.04
#